data_AF-A0A2R6Q5T6-F1
#
_entry.id   AF-A0A2R6Q5T6-F1
#
_cell.length_a   1.000
_cell.length_b   1.000
_cell.length_c   1.000
_cell.angle_alpha   90.00
_cell.angle_beta   90.00
_cell.angle_gamma   90.00
#
_symmetry.space_group_name_H-M   'P 1'
#
loop_
_entity.id
_entity.type
_entity.pdbx_description
1 polymer ?
#
loop_
_entity_poly.entity_id
_entity_poly.type
_entity_poly.pdbx_seq_one_letter_code
_entity_poly.pdbx_strand_id
1 'polypeptide(L)'
;MDVDECGSSTVGIEAASVPPRRSNAIYHFTQQSLPACKPVLTPVWVIATFFLMGIIFIPVGLVSLHASQSVVEIVDRYDTDCIPKAFKSNKVAYIKDSSMPKNCSRFLKVVVYLDVDDVVAVTLLNNYNTYSFGGKKKLVLSTSSWLGGKNDFLGMAYLSVGSSSILISLVFLLIHVKNPRPYGDTTYLSWNWKGISS
;
A
#
# COMPACT_ATOMS: atom_id res chain seq x y z
N MET A 1 90.56 -38.24 -17.00
CA MET A 1 91.78 -38.27 -16.17
C MET A 1 91.88 -36.92 -15.49
N ASP A 2 90.91 -36.54 -14.64
CA ASP A 2 90.57 -37.11 -13.31
C ASP A 2 91.55 -36.57 -12.26
N VAL A 3 91.19 -35.98 -11.11
CA VAL A 3 89.95 -35.56 -10.44
C VAL A 3 90.40 -34.50 -9.37
N ASP A 4 89.60 -33.55 -8.88
CA ASP A 4 88.93 -33.54 -7.55
C ASP A 4 88.86 -32.05 -7.10
N GLU A 5 87.90 -31.49 -6.34
CA GLU A 5 86.64 -31.93 -5.75
C GLU A 5 85.86 -30.69 -5.24
N CYS A 6 84.54 -30.88 -5.12
CA CYS A 6 83.41 -30.12 -4.58
C CYS A 6 83.58 -28.94 -3.58
N GLY A 7 82.69 -27.94 -3.72
CA GLY A 7 82.46 -26.85 -2.76
C GLY A 7 81.07 -26.21 -2.85
N SER A 8 80.05 -26.98 -2.44
CA SER A 8 78.71 -26.67 -1.88
C SER A 8 78.13 -25.23 -1.82
N SER A 9 76.80 -25.18 -2.03
CA SER A 9 75.79 -24.24 -1.47
C SER A 9 75.65 -22.85 -2.14
N THR A 10 74.50 -22.32 -2.57
CA THR A 10 73.08 -22.60 -2.28
C THR A 10 72.23 -22.13 -3.46
N VAL A 11 71.24 -22.93 -3.85
CA VAL A 11 70.17 -22.53 -4.77
C VAL A 11 69.13 -21.78 -3.96
N GLY A 12 69.18 -20.45 -4.00
CA GLY A 12 68.06 -19.61 -3.60
C GLY A 12 67.00 -19.62 -4.70
N ILE A 13 66.05 -20.55 -4.64
CA ILE A 13 64.78 -20.37 -5.35
C ILE A 13 64.05 -19.26 -4.61
N GLU A 14 64.25 -18.02 -5.03
CA GLU A 14 63.21 -17.00 -4.87
C GLU A 14 62.02 -17.51 -5.69
N ALA A 15 61.16 -18.27 -5.02
CA ALA A 15 59.77 -18.38 -5.43
C ALA A 15 59.21 -16.98 -5.28
N ALA A 16 59.35 -16.18 -6.35
CA ALA A 16 58.56 -15.00 -6.55
C ALA A 16 57.11 -15.45 -6.32
N SER A 17 56.54 -15.02 -5.19
CA SER A 17 55.14 -15.27 -4.87
C SER A 17 54.34 -14.49 -5.90
N VAL A 18 54.08 -15.14 -7.03
CA VAL A 18 53.18 -14.61 -8.06
C VAL A 18 51.88 -14.32 -7.33
N PRO A 19 51.48 -13.05 -7.17
CA PRO A 19 50.28 -12.74 -6.43
C PRO A 19 49.14 -13.46 -7.17
N PRO A 20 48.24 -14.15 -6.45
CA PRO A 20 47.13 -14.83 -7.10
C PRO A 20 46.40 -13.77 -7.92
N ARG A 21 46.17 -14.06 -9.21
CA ARG A 21 45.44 -13.20 -10.14
C ARG A 21 44.03 -13.02 -9.59
N ARG A 22 43.88 -12.08 -8.65
CA ARG A 22 42.64 -11.81 -7.92
C ARG A 22 41.60 -11.46 -8.96
N SER A 23 40.46 -12.14 -8.96
CA SER A 23 39.43 -11.87 -9.95
C SER A 23 39.06 -10.39 -9.88
N ASN A 24 38.89 -9.75 -11.04
CA ASN A 24 38.57 -8.32 -11.13
C ASN A 24 37.33 -7.97 -10.27
N ALA A 25 36.39 -8.91 -10.14
CA ALA A 25 35.23 -8.78 -9.27
C ALA A 25 35.60 -8.68 -7.77
N ILE A 26 36.52 -9.52 -7.28
CA ILE A 26 37.01 -9.46 -5.89
C ILE A 26 37.81 -8.16 -5.67
N TYR A 27 38.53 -7.67 -6.68
CA TYR A 27 39.23 -6.38 -6.62
C TYR A 27 38.24 -5.21 -6.47
N HIS A 28 37.23 -5.09 -7.34
CA HIS A 28 36.22 -4.02 -7.24
C HIS A 28 35.40 -4.09 -5.95
N PHE A 29 35.15 -5.28 -5.43
CA PHE A 29 34.47 -5.46 -4.15
C PHE A 29 35.34 -5.01 -2.97
N THR A 30 36.60 -5.48 -2.89
CA THR A 30 37.52 -5.12 -1.78
C THR A 30 37.92 -3.65 -1.80
N GLN A 31 37.98 -3.03 -2.98
CA GLN A 31 38.24 -1.60 -3.17
C GLN A 31 36.97 -0.73 -3.08
N GLN A 32 35.80 -1.35 -2.87
CA GLN A 32 34.50 -0.66 -2.82
C GLN A 32 34.23 0.23 -4.06
N SER A 33 34.76 -0.17 -5.21
CA SER A 33 34.64 0.54 -6.50
C SER A 33 33.65 -0.15 -7.44
N LEU A 34 32.59 -0.72 -6.86
CA LEU A 34 31.50 -1.28 -7.65
C LEU A 34 30.74 -0.17 -8.38
N PRO A 35 30.23 -0.44 -9.60
CA PRO A 35 29.37 0.50 -10.31
C PRO A 35 28.11 0.75 -9.47
N ALA A 36 27.97 1.98 -8.99
CA ALA A 36 26.85 2.41 -8.17
C ALA A 36 26.17 3.62 -8.83
N CYS A 37 24.85 3.52 -9.03
CA CYS A 37 24.05 4.70 -9.31
C CYS A 37 23.89 5.49 -8.01
N LYS A 38 24.31 6.76 -8.02
CA LYS A 38 24.12 7.69 -6.89
C LYS A 38 23.08 8.72 -7.30
N PRO A 39 21.77 8.39 -7.21
CA PRO A 39 20.74 9.31 -7.60
C PRO A 39 20.76 10.49 -6.63
N VAL A 40 20.94 11.70 -7.16
CA VAL A 40 20.77 12.90 -6.36
C VAL A 40 19.38 13.46 -6.60
N LEU A 41 18.60 13.58 -5.53
CA LEU A 41 17.26 14.15 -5.57
C LEU A 41 17.35 15.66 -5.81
N THR A 42 17.37 16.06 -7.08
CA THR A 42 17.27 17.47 -7.44
C THR A 42 15.83 17.97 -7.22
N PRO A 43 15.63 19.24 -6.81
CA PRO A 43 14.29 19.78 -6.56
C PRO A 43 13.34 19.63 -7.75
N VAL A 44 13.83 19.84 -8.96
CA VAL A 44 13.05 19.72 -10.20
C VAL A 44 12.51 18.30 -10.37
N TRP A 45 13.35 17.28 -10.18
CA TRP A 45 12.93 15.89 -10.26
C TRP A 45 11.90 15.52 -9.19
N VAL A 46 12.07 16.02 -7.95
CA VAL A 46 11.14 15.78 -6.84
C VAL A 46 9.78 16.44 -7.09
N ILE A 47 9.77 17.70 -7.56
CA ILE A 47 8.53 18.42 -7.92
C ILE A 47 7.78 17.67 -9.01
N ALA A 48 8.50 17.24 -10.06
CA ALA A 48 7.92 16.51 -11.18
C ALA A 48 7.33 15.16 -10.75
N THR A 49 8.03 14.39 -9.92
CA THR A 49 7.53 13.08 -9.46
C THR A 49 6.27 13.22 -8.62
N PHE A 50 6.24 14.15 -7.66
CA PHE A 50 5.05 14.40 -6.85
C PHE A 50 3.87 14.91 -7.68
N PHE A 51 4.12 15.79 -8.65
CA PHE A 51 3.08 16.31 -9.54
C PHE A 51 2.48 15.20 -10.42
N LEU A 52 3.33 14.37 -11.04
CA LEU A 52 2.89 13.23 -11.86
C LEU A 52 2.13 12.20 -11.03
N MET A 53 2.61 11.90 -9.81
CA MET A 53 1.90 11.00 -8.89
C MET A 53 0.48 11.51 -8.60
N GLY A 54 0.32 12.82 -8.35
CA GLY A 54 -1.00 13.43 -8.17
C GLY A 54 -1.89 13.33 -9.40
N ILE A 55 -1.36 13.64 -10.59
CA ILE A 55 -2.08 13.53 -11.87
C ILE A 55 -2.54 12.09 -12.14
N ILE A 56 -1.80 11.07 -11.71
CA ILE A 56 -2.19 9.68 -11.89
C ILE A 56 -3.18 9.23 -10.81
N PHE A 57 -2.93 9.58 -9.54
CA PHE A 57 -3.70 9.07 -8.42
C PHE A 57 -5.09 9.71 -8.30
N ILE A 58 -5.24 10.98 -8.69
CA ILE A 58 -6.55 11.65 -8.61
C ILE A 58 -7.58 11.03 -9.58
N PRO A 59 -7.30 10.85 -10.89
CA PRO A 59 -8.22 10.18 -11.80
C PRO A 59 -8.51 8.73 -11.38
N VAL A 60 -7.49 7.97 -10.96
CA VAL A 60 -7.67 6.60 -10.45
C VAL A 60 -8.60 6.60 -9.22
N GLY A 61 -8.40 7.54 -8.30
CA GLY A 61 -9.26 7.71 -7.13
C GLY A 61 -10.71 8.07 -7.50
N LEU A 62 -10.91 8.98 -8.45
CA LEU A 62 -12.25 9.35 -8.93
C LEU A 62 -12.98 8.18 -9.60
N VAL A 63 -12.29 7.45 -10.49
CA VAL A 63 -12.86 6.28 -11.17
C VAL A 63 -13.18 5.17 -10.16
N SER A 64 -12.27 4.92 -9.22
CA SER A 64 -12.48 3.93 -8.16
C SER A 64 -13.66 4.28 -7.24
N LEU A 65 -13.76 5.55 -6.83
CA LEU A 65 -14.88 6.04 -6.01
C LEU A 65 -16.20 5.95 -6.77
N HIS A 66 -16.21 6.33 -8.04
CA HIS A 66 -17.43 6.22 -8.86
C HIS A 66 -17.89 4.77 -8.99
N ALA A 67 -16.96 3.85 -9.26
CA ALA A 67 -17.26 2.43 -9.34
C ALA A 67 -17.83 1.89 -8.02
N SER A 68 -17.28 2.28 -6.88
CA SER A 68 -17.83 1.94 -5.56
C SER A 68 -19.25 2.49 -5.36
N GLN A 69 -19.49 3.75 -5.74
CA GLN A 69 -20.80 4.41 -5.56
C GLN A 69 -21.88 3.86 -6.49
N SER A 70 -21.51 3.28 -7.63
CA SER A 70 -22.44 2.59 -8.53
C SER A 70 -22.99 1.29 -7.94
N VAL A 71 -22.35 0.75 -6.89
CA VAL A 71 -22.81 -0.43 -6.18
C VAL A 71 -23.96 -0.08 -5.26
N VAL A 72 -25.06 -0.81 -5.43
CA VAL A 72 -26.22 -0.75 -4.55
C VAL A 72 -26.14 -1.90 -3.56
N GLU A 73 -26.16 -1.57 -2.27
CA GLU A 73 -26.13 -2.53 -1.16
C GLU A 73 -27.36 -2.29 -0.26
N ILE A 74 -28.22 -3.30 -0.17
CA ILE A 74 -29.41 -3.32 0.69
C ILE A 74 -29.08 -4.20 1.89
N VAL A 75 -29.06 -3.61 3.09
CA VAL A 75 -28.73 -4.31 4.33
C VAL A 75 -29.96 -4.37 5.23
N ASP A 76 -30.48 -5.57 5.48
CA ASP A 76 -31.63 -5.80 6.36
C ASP A 76 -31.24 -6.53 7.65
N ARG A 77 -31.75 -6.02 8.77
CA ARG A 77 -31.41 -6.48 10.13
C ARG A 77 -32.44 -7.45 10.67
N TYR A 78 -32.33 -8.70 10.25
CA TYR A 78 -33.25 -9.74 10.71
C TYR A 78 -32.99 -10.18 12.16
N ASP A 79 -31.87 -9.81 12.78
CA ASP A 79 -31.60 -10.15 14.19
C ASP A 79 -32.52 -9.43 15.18
N THR A 80 -33.15 -8.32 14.81
CA THR A 80 -34.12 -7.61 15.65
C THR A 80 -35.54 -7.70 15.12
N ASP A 81 -35.67 -7.72 13.79
CA ASP A 81 -36.96 -7.58 13.13
C ASP A 81 -37.71 -8.91 13.10
N CYS A 82 -36.99 -10.03 13.14
CA CYS A 82 -37.55 -11.38 13.23
C CYS A 82 -37.64 -11.91 14.67
N ILE A 83 -37.80 -11.01 15.65
CA ILE A 83 -38.07 -11.35 17.05
C ILE A 83 -39.45 -10.79 17.44
N PRO A 84 -40.36 -11.62 17.98
CA PRO A 84 -41.65 -11.16 18.49
C PRO A 84 -41.48 -10.09 19.58
N LYS A 85 -42.41 -9.13 19.65
CA LYS A 85 -42.34 -8.01 20.62
C LYS A 85 -42.16 -8.49 22.07
N ALA A 86 -42.81 -9.61 22.44
CA ALA A 86 -42.71 -10.22 23.77
C ALA A 86 -41.29 -10.64 24.18
N PHE A 87 -40.42 -10.98 23.20
CA PHE A 87 -39.08 -11.48 23.44
C PHE A 87 -37.97 -10.49 23.07
N LYS A 88 -38.31 -9.22 22.76
CA LYS A 88 -37.29 -8.21 22.43
C LYS A 88 -36.32 -7.93 23.59
N SER A 89 -36.77 -8.04 24.84
CA SER A 89 -35.94 -7.89 26.05
C SER A 89 -35.06 -9.11 26.31
N ASN A 90 -35.58 -10.32 26.06
CA ASN A 90 -34.86 -11.58 26.23
C ASN A 90 -34.84 -12.40 24.93
N LYS A 91 -33.99 -11.97 24.00
CA LYS A 91 -33.82 -12.59 22.67
C LYS A 91 -33.27 -14.02 22.74
N VAL A 92 -32.49 -14.31 23.79
CA VAL A 92 -31.88 -15.63 24.01
C VAL A 92 -32.95 -16.67 24.34
N ALA A 93 -33.94 -16.31 25.16
CA ALA A 93 -35.06 -17.20 25.48
C ALA A 93 -35.83 -17.59 24.21
N TYR A 94 -36.13 -16.62 23.35
CA TYR A 94 -36.79 -16.89 22.06
C TYR A 94 -35.99 -17.84 21.19
N ILE A 95 -34.67 -17.66 21.05
CA ILE A 95 -33.88 -18.55 20.17
C ILE A 95 -33.78 -19.97 20.72
N LYS A 96 -33.67 -20.14 22.04
CA LYS A 96 -33.54 -21.45 22.66
C LYS A 96 -34.86 -22.24 22.68
N ASP A 97 -36.00 -21.55 22.59
CA ASP A 97 -37.31 -22.18 22.55
C ASP A 97 -37.55 -22.86 21.18
N SER A 98 -37.60 -24.19 21.18
CA SER A 98 -37.86 -25.00 19.97
C SER A 98 -39.33 -25.04 19.56
N SER A 99 -40.27 -24.66 20.45
CA SER A 99 -41.71 -24.64 20.16
C SER A 99 -42.11 -23.43 19.32
N MET A 100 -41.37 -22.32 19.45
CA MET A 100 -41.68 -21.07 18.74
C MET A 100 -41.12 -21.06 17.31
N PRO A 101 -41.94 -20.78 16.28
CA PRO A 101 -41.51 -20.78 14.89
C PRO A 101 -40.51 -19.64 14.66
N LYS A 102 -39.40 -19.95 13.97
CA LYS A 102 -38.32 -19.00 13.64
C LYS A 102 -38.41 -18.44 12.22
N ASN A 103 -39.51 -18.72 11.53
CA ASN A 103 -39.73 -18.23 10.18
C ASN A 103 -40.05 -16.74 10.19
N CYS A 104 -39.47 -16.03 9.22
CA CYS A 104 -39.66 -14.59 9.11
C CYS A 104 -39.53 -14.21 7.64
N SER A 105 -40.60 -13.65 7.07
CA SER A 105 -40.60 -13.12 5.72
C SER A 105 -40.20 -11.65 5.75
N ARG A 106 -39.17 -11.30 4.98
CA ARG A 106 -38.66 -9.94 4.82
C ARG A 106 -38.92 -9.48 3.39
N PHE A 107 -39.44 -8.27 3.25
CA PHE A 107 -39.72 -7.65 1.96
C PHE A 107 -38.64 -6.59 1.72
N LEU A 108 -37.82 -6.81 0.71
CA LEU A 108 -36.71 -5.92 0.36
C LEU A 108 -37.12 -5.16 -0.89
N LYS A 109 -37.17 -3.84 -0.79
CA LYS A 109 -37.39 -2.98 -1.95
C LYS A 109 -36.09 -2.90 -2.75
N VAL A 110 -36.08 -3.46 -3.95
CA VAL A 110 -34.91 -3.40 -4.84
C VAL A 110 -34.98 -2.12 -5.66
N VAL A 111 -33.89 -1.37 -5.71
CA VAL A 111 -33.84 -0.06 -6.38
C VAL A 111 -33.14 -0.11 -7.76
N VAL A 112 -32.68 -1.27 -8.22
CA VAL A 112 -31.86 -1.39 -9.46
C VAL A 112 -32.09 -2.72 -10.21
N TYR A 113 -32.26 -2.62 -11.54
CA TYR A 113 -32.32 -3.69 -12.57
C TYR A 113 -33.29 -4.87 -12.34
N LEU A 114 -34.39 -4.61 -11.63
CA LEU A 114 -35.71 -5.23 -11.83
C LEU A 114 -36.67 -4.06 -12.07
N ASP A 115 -37.87 -4.27 -12.62
CA ASP A 115 -38.81 -3.17 -12.88
C ASP A 115 -38.97 -2.32 -11.60
N VAL A 116 -39.00 -0.99 -11.75
CA VAL A 116 -39.08 -0.06 -10.61
C VAL A 116 -40.27 -0.48 -9.74
N ASP A 117 -40.00 -0.77 -8.46
CA ASP A 117 -40.94 -1.28 -7.43
C ASP A 117 -41.12 -2.81 -7.30
N ASP A 118 -40.29 -3.63 -7.95
CA ASP A 118 -40.26 -5.07 -7.65
C ASP A 118 -39.79 -5.37 -6.22
N VAL A 119 -40.62 -6.14 -5.50
CA VAL A 119 -40.37 -6.54 -4.10
C VAL A 119 -39.85 -7.96 -4.06
N VAL A 120 -38.64 -8.14 -3.55
CA VAL A 120 -38.10 -9.48 -3.30
C VAL A 120 -38.50 -9.92 -1.89
N ALA A 121 -39.29 -10.98 -1.82
CA ALA A 121 -39.67 -11.64 -0.57
C ALA A 121 -38.64 -12.70 -0.21
N VAL A 122 -37.94 -12.53 0.91
CA VAL A 122 -36.97 -13.50 1.43
C VAL A 122 -37.49 -14.10 2.72
N THR A 123 -37.70 -15.42 2.72
CA THR A 123 -38.08 -16.19 3.90
C THR A 123 -36.82 -16.67 4.62
N LEU A 124 -36.59 -16.18 5.84
CA LEU A 124 -35.44 -16.50 6.67
C LEU A 124 -35.86 -17.40 7.84
N LEU A 125 -34.94 -18.27 8.28
CA LEU A 125 -35.07 -19.08 9.49
C LEU A 125 -34.05 -18.61 10.53
N ASN A 126 -34.53 -18.00 11.60
CA ASN A 126 -33.69 -17.41 12.62
C ASN A 126 -33.21 -18.42 13.68
N ASN A 127 -32.55 -19.51 13.28
CA ASN A 127 -32.19 -20.62 14.18
C ASN A 127 -30.84 -20.42 14.92
N TYR A 128 -29.93 -19.62 14.36
CA TYR A 128 -28.58 -19.49 14.90
C TYR A 128 -28.50 -18.46 16.05
N ASN A 129 -28.06 -18.89 17.24
CA ASN A 129 -27.95 -18.03 18.41
C ASN A 129 -26.73 -17.12 18.33
N THR A 130 -26.95 -15.83 18.07
CA THR A 130 -25.92 -14.79 18.13
C THR A 130 -26.04 -13.88 19.35
N TYR A 131 -27.19 -13.90 20.03
CA TYR A 131 -27.47 -12.97 21.11
C TYR A 131 -26.65 -13.26 22.37
N SER A 132 -26.26 -14.52 22.61
CA SER A 132 -25.45 -14.90 23.78
C SER A 132 -24.04 -14.31 23.77
N PHE A 133 -23.53 -13.91 22.60
CA PHE A 133 -22.21 -13.30 22.44
C PHE A 133 -22.27 -11.91 21.80
N GLY A 134 -23.43 -11.26 21.79
CA GLY A 134 -23.60 -9.92 21.22
C GLY A 134 -23.44 -9.85 19.70
N GLY A 135 -23.48 -11.00 19.02
CA GLY A 135 -23.41 -11.11 17.57
C GLY A 135 -24.63 -10.49 16.90
N LYS A 136 -24.44 -10.13 15.64
CA LYS A 136 -25.40 -9.41 14.83
C LYS A 136 -25.63 -10.18 13.54
N LYS A 137 -26.88 -10.28 13.09
CA LYS A 137 -27.22 -10.96 11.83
C LYS A 137 -27.85 -9.97 10.85
N LYS A 138 -27.41 -10.05 9.60
CA LYS A 138 -27.81 -9.19 8.49
C LYS A 138 -28.06 -10.07 7.28
N LEU A 139 -29.07 -9.74 6.50
CA LEU A 139 -29.19 -10.15 5.11
C LEU A 139 -28.65 -8.99 4.27
N VAL A 140 -27.74 -9.27 3.36
CA VAL A 140 -27.13 -8.26 2.48
C VAL A 140 -27.37 -8.67 1.05
N LEU A 141 -28.05 -7.83 0.28
CA LEU A 141 -28.19 -7.95 -1.17
C LEU A 141 -27.36 -6.82 -1.79
N SER A 142 -26.32 -7.17 -2.53
CA SER A 142 -25.43 -6.20 -3.17
C SER A 142 -25.24 -6.53 -4.64
N THR A 143 -25.15 -5.51 -5.48
CA THR A 143 -24.56 -5.65 -6.81
C THR A 143 -23.03 -5.68 -6.71
N SER A 144 -22.35 -6.06 -7.79
CA SER A 144 -20.90 -5.99 -7.91
C SER A 144 -20.49 -5.08 -9.05
N SER A 145 -19.43 -4.30 -8.82
CA SER A 145 -18.70 -3.56 -9.84
C SER A 145 -17.42 -4.32 -10.22
N TRP A 146 -16.65 -3.81 -11.17
CA TRP A 146 -15.33 -4.34 -11.53
C TRP A 146 -14.31 -4.33 -10.37
N LEU A 147 -14.50 -3.47 -9.36
CA LEU A 147 -13.69 -3.43 -8.13
C LEU A 147 -14.29 -4.26 -6.98
N GLY A 148 -15.40 -4.95 -7.22
CA GLY A 148 -16.13 -5.73 -6.22
C GLY A 148 -17.32 -4.98 -5.63
N GLY A 149 -17.56 -5.20 -4.34
CA GLY A 149 -18.68 -4.59 -3.61
C GLY A 149 -18.48 -3.11 -3.30
N LYS A 150 -19.43 -2.52 -2.58
CA LYS A 150 -19.38 -1.12 -2.16
C LYS A 150 -18.21 -0.90 -1.19
N ASN A 151 -17.22 -0.12 -1.61
CA ASN A 151 -16.05 0.20 -0.80
C ASN A 151 -15.43 1.56 -1.20
N ASP A 152 -15.86 2.63 -0.53
CA ASP A 152 -15.38 3.98 -0.82
C ASP A 152 -13.95 4.23 -0.32
N PHE A 153 -13.41 3.35 0.53
CA PHE A 153 -12.08 3.52 1.14
C PHE A 153 -10.98 3.65 0.09
N LEU A 154 -10.98 2.78 -0.93
CA LEU A 154 -9.93 2.76 -1.94
C LEU A 154 -9.91 4.09 -2.73
N GLY A 155 -11.08 4.54 -3.20
CA GLY A 155 -11.21 5.81 -3.90
C GLY A 155 -10.76 7.00 -3.04
N MET A 156 -11.22 7.08 -1.80
CA MET A 156 -10.83 8.15 -0.87
C MET A 156 -9.34 8.12 -0.51
N ALA A 157 -8.73 6.94 -0.39
CA ALA A 157 -7.29 6.80 -0.15
C ALA A 157 -6.47 7.37 -1.32
N TYR A 158 -6.80 7.01 -2.57
CA TYR A 158 -6.14 7.57 -3.75
C TYR A 158 -6.33 9.10 -3.88
N LEU A 159 -7.53 9.60 -3.59
CA LEU A 159 -7.82 11.03 -3.62
C LEU A 159 -7.02 11.79 -2.55
N SER A 160 -6.93 11.27 -1.33
CA SER A 160 -6.17 11.91 -0.25
C SER A 160 -4.66 11.93 -0.52
N VAL A 161 -4.08 10.80 -0.94
CA VAL A 161 -2.65 10.72 -1.30
C VAL A 161 -2.35 11.58 -2.53
N GLY A 162 -3.18 11.53 -3.57
CA GLY A 162 -3.02 12.36 -4.77
C GLY A 162 -3.17 13.86 -4.50
N SER A 163 -4.08 14.26 -3.61
CA SER A 163 -4.24 15.67 -3.25
C SER A 163 -3.07 16.19 -2.43
N SER A 164 -2.60 15.39 -1.46
CA SER A 164 -1.43 15.76 -0.65
C SER A 164 -0.14 15.84 -1.49
N SER A 165 0.05 14.96 -2.48
CA SER A 165 1.21 15.02 -3.37
C SER A 165 1.22 16.28 -4.25
N ILE A 166 0.06 16.69 -4.79
CA ILE A 166 -0.05 17.96 -5.53
C ILE A 166 0.26 19.15 -4.61
N LEU A 167 -0.28 19.16 -3.38
CA LEU A 167 -0.01 20.24 -2.42
C LEU A 167 1.48 20.35 -2.10
N ILE A 168 2.15 19.22 -1.82
CA ILE A 168 3.60 19.19 -1.56
C ILE A 168 4.38 19.67 -2.79
N SER A 169 4.00 19.24 -4.00
CA SER A 169 4.62 19.68 -5.25
C SER A 169 4.51 21.21 -5.42
N LEU A 170 3.34 21.79 -5.14
CA LEU A 170 3.13 23.24 -5.20
C LEU A 170 3.99 23.99 -4.16
N VAL A 171 4.12 23.48 -2.94
CA VAL A 171 4.98 24.08 -1.91
C VAL A 171 6.44 24.05 -2.35
N PHE A 172 6.95 22.93 -2.84
CA PHE A 172 8.32 22.83 -3.35
C PHE A 172 8.55 23.70 -4.58
N LEU A 173 7.57 23.80 -5.48
CA LEU A 173 7.63 24.70 -6.63
C LEU A 173 7.74 26.16 -6.17
N LEU A 174 6.92 26.59 -5.21
CA LEU A 174 6.99 27.95 -4.65
C LEU A 174 8.33 28.25 -3.99
N ILE A 175 8.88 27.29 -3.23
CA ILE A 175 10.20 27.45 -2.61
C ILE A 175 11.29 27.51 -3.68
N HIS A 176 11.22 26.68 -4.71
CA HIS A 176 12.22 26.63 -5.78
C HIS A 176 12.23 27.91 -6.63
N VAL A 177 11.06 28.49 -6.91
CA VAL A 177 10.92 29.76 -7.63
C VAL A 177 11.36 30.94 -6.77
N LYS A 178 11.03 30.97 -5.47
CA LYS A 178 11.43 32.08 -4.58
C LYS A 178 12.92 32.05 -4.22
N ASN A 179 13.50 30.87 -4.04
CA ASN A 179 14.89 30.68 -3.61
C ASN A 179 15.63 29.75 -4.59
N PRO A 180 15.92 30.23 -5.82
CA PRO A 180 16.63 29.41 -6.80
C PRO A 180 18.06 29.18 -6.32
N ARG A 181 18.38 27.92 -6.00
CA ARG A 181 19.75 27.49 -5.70
C ARG A 181 20.33 26.73 -6.90
N PRO A 182 21.39 27.22 -7.54
CA PRO A 182 22.05 26.51 -8.62
C PRO A 182 22.65 25.20 -8.11
N TYR A 183 22.54 24.16 -8.92
CA TYR A 183 23.01 22.82 -8.54
C TYR A 183 24.53 22.69 -8.78
N GLY A 184 25.26 22.16 -7.80
CA GLY A 184 26.71 21.93 -7.90
C GLY A 184 27.58 23.19 -7.72
N ASP A 185 27.00 24.29 -7.25
CA ASP A 185 27.74 25.53 -7.00
C ASP A 185 28.65 25.39 -5.77
N THR A 186 29.96 25.53 -5.98
CA THR A 186 31.01 25.36 -4.97
C THR A 186 31.09 26.52 -3.99
N THR A 187 30.49 27.68 -4.29
CA THR A 187 30.45 28.83 -3.37
C THR A 187 29.69 28.51 -2.07
N TYR A 188 28.74 27.57 -2.13
CA TYR A 188 27.96 27.11 -0.99
C TYR A 188 28.68 26.04 -0.13
N LEU A 189 29.94 25.70 -0.42
CA LEU A 189 30.71 24.79 0.43
C LEU A 189 31.10 25.47 1.74
N SER A 190 30.88 24.79 2.88
CA SER A 190 31.08 25.32 4.24
C SER A 190 32.44 25.94 4.54
N TRP A 191 33.46 25.53 3.80
CA TRP A 191 34.83 25.96 3.98
C TRP A 191 35.16 27.24 3.21
N ASN A 192 34.42 27.55 2.14
CA ASN A 192 34.60 28.79 1.38
C ASN A 192 34.19 30.03 2.19
N TRP A 193 33.26 29.88 3.13
CA TRP A 193 32.79 30.98 3.97
C TRP A 193 33.84 31.39 5.01
N LYS A 194 34.68 30.44 5.46
CA LYS A 194 35.69 30.66 6.51
C LYS A 194 36.91 31.45 6.02
N GLY A 195 37.20 31.40 4.72
CA GLY A 195 38.32 32.16 4.13
C GLY A 195 38.00 33.62 3.81
N ILE A 196 36.73 34.02 3.87
CA ILE A 196 36.26 35.40 3.59
C ILE A 196 36.17 36.23 4.88
N SER A 197 36.08 35.57 6.04
CA SER A 197 35.93 36.21 7.36
C SER A 197 37.24 36.29 8.17
N SER A 198 38.40 36.00 7.56
CA SER A 198 39.72 36.08 8.19
C SER A 198 40.61 37.04 7.40
#